data_AF-A0A357Z0J3-F1
#
_entry.id   AF-A0A357Z0J3-F1
#
_cell.length_a   1.000
_cell.length_b   1.000
_cell.length_c   1.000
_cell.angle_alpha   90.00
_cell.angle_beta   90.00
_cell.angle_gamma   90.00
#
_symmetry.space_group_name_H-M   'P 1'
#
loop_
_entity.id
_entity.type
_entity.pdbx_description
1 polymer ?
#
loop_
_entity_poly.entity_id
_entity_poly.type
_entity_poly.pdbx_seq_one_letter_code
_entity_poly.pdbx_strand_id
1 'polypeptide(L)' 'TDSLAMGAVTQYTKNKNAAVEAFLAGNDLLLTPDIAESYNALYQAVKSGAVPKKRLDESAARIVAWKLQLGLLR' A
#
# COMPACT_ATOMS: atom_id res chain seq x y z
N THR A 1 2.64 -0.01 7.10
CA THR A 1 2.60 -1.30 7.78
C THR A 1 4.00 -1.73 8.14
N ASP A 2 4.13 -2.68 9.07
CA ASP A 2 5.27 -3.59 9.08
C ASP A 2 5.21 -4.54 7.85
N SER A 3 6.14 -5.48 7.72
CA SER A 3 6.22 -6.40 6.59
C SER A 3 4.93 -7.22 6.45
N LEU A 4 4.32 -7.18 5.27
CA LEU A 4 3.17 -8.02 4.92
C LEU A 4 3.51 -9.52 4.87
N ALA A 5 4.81 -9.87 4.89
CA ALA A 5 5.28 -11.24 5.01
C ALA A 5 5.49 -11.71 6.46
N MET A 6 5.17 -10.88 7.47
CA MET A 6 5.17 -11.33 8.86
C MET A 6 4.24 -12.53 9.04
N GLY A 7 4.68 -13.51 9.84
CA GLY A 7 3.96 -14.78 10.03
C GLY A 7 2.50 -14.60 10.48
N ALA A 8 2.20 -13.62 11.33
CA ALA A 8 0.83 -13.34 11.75
C ALA A 8 -0.06 -12.84 10.59
N VAL A 9 0.49 -12.01 9.70
CA VAL A 9 -0.23 -11.48 8.53
C VAL A 9 -0.47 -12.60 7.53
N THR A 10 0.56 -13.38 7.19
CA THR A 10 0.45 -14.46 6.21
C THR A 10 -0.48 -15.58 6.68
N GLN A 11 -0.48 -15.90 7.98
CA GLN A 11 -1.44 -16.84 8.57
C GLN A 11 -2.88 -16.32 8.46
N TYR A 12 -3.11 -15.04 8.81
CA TYR A 12 -4.44 -14.42 8.73
C TYR A 12 -4.99 -14.39 7.31
N THR A 13 -4.15 -14.04 6.32
CA THR A 13 -4.56 -13.97 4.91
C THR A 13 -4.53 -15.30 4.18
N LYS A 14 -4.10 -16.39 4.86
CA LYS A 14 -3.88 -17.71 4.25
C LYS A 14 -2.92 -17.64 3.06
N ASN A 15 -1.81 -16.95 3.25
CA ASN A 15 -0.76 -16.66 2.25
C ASN A 15 -1.22 -15.86 1.04
N LYS A 16 -2.41 -15.24 1.08
CA LYS A 16 -2.83 -14.30 0.05
C LYS A 16 -2.15 -12.96 0.25
N ASN A 17 -1.86 -12.29 -0.86
CA ASN A 17 -1.33 -10.93 -0.84
C ASN A 17 -2.32 -9.99 -0.14
N ALA A 18 -1.85 -9.30 0.91
CA ALA A 18 -2.67 -8.45 1.78
C ALA A 18 -2.64 -6.96 1.38
N ALA A 19 -2.00 -6.62 0.26
CA ALA A 19 -1.67 -5.24 -0.06
C ALA A 19 -2.92 -4.36 -0.26
N VAL A 20 -3.94 -4.90 -0.93
CA VAL A 20 -5.18 -4.15 -1.21
C VAL A 20 -5.96 -3.91 0.07
N GLU A 21 -6.11 -4.94 0.92
CA GLU A 21 -6.80 -4.85 2.19
C GLU A 21 -6.09 -3.92 3.16
N ALA A 22 -4.76 -4.02 3.28
CA ALA A 22 -3.97 -3.15 4.13
C ALA A 22 -4.08 -1.67 3.69
N PHE A 23 -4.09 -1.43 2.38
CA PHE A 23 -4.26 -0.09 1.82
C PHE A 23 -5.65 0.49 2.08
N LEU A 24 -6.70 -0.30 1.85
CA LEU A 24 -8.10 0.07 2.14
C LEU A 24 -8.32 0.32 3.63
N ALA A 25 -7.62 -0.41 4.51
CA ALA A 25 -7.62 -0.19 5.95
C ALA A 25 -6.93 1.11 6.40
N GLY A 26 -6.38 1.90 5.47
CA GLY A 26 -5.85 3.24 5.74
C GLY A 26 -4.31 3.33 5.78
N ASN A 27 -3.59 2.26 5.50
CA ASN A 27 -2.12 2.33 5.45
C ASN A 27 -1.64 3.11 4.21
N ASP A 28 -0.70 4.03 4.42
CA ASP A 28 -0.11 4.83 3.34
C ASP A 28 1.12 4.17 2.70
N LEU A 29 1.91 3.46 3.51
CA LEU A 29 3.12 2.78 3.07
C LEU A 29 3.04 1.29 3.40
N LEU A 30 3.24 0.43 2.40
CA LEU A 30 3.19 -1.02 2.54
C LEU A 30 4.59 -1.60 2.41
N LEU A 31 5.04 -2.29 3.46
CA LEU A 31 6.31 -3.00 3.43
C LEU A 31 6.06 -4.43 2.99
N THR A 32 6.66 -4.86 1.88
CA THR A 32 6.42 -6.19 1.29
C THR A 32 7.69 -6.69 0.60
N PRO A 33 8.02 -7.99 0.71
CA PRO A 33 9.13 -8.56 -0.05
C PRO A 33 8.77 -8.85 -1.51
N ASP A 34 7.48 -9.02 -1.85
CA ASP A 34 7.00 -9.23 -3.22
C ASP A 34 6.42 -7.92 -3.77
N ILE A 35 7.31 -7.06 -4.24
CA ILE A 35 6.95 -5.75 -4.78
C ILE A 35 6.10 -5.89 -6.04
N ALA A 36 6.44 -6.82 -6.94
CA ALA A 36 5.80 -6.95 -8.24
C ALA A 36 4.35 -7.41 -8.10
N GLU A 37 4.09 -8.44 -7.30
CA GLU A 37 2.74 -8.93 -7.06
C GLU A 37 1.90 -7.88 -6.33
N SER A 38 2.44 -7.29 -5.26
CA SER A 38 1.72 -6.29 -4.44
C SER A 38 1.38 -5.03 -5.25
N TYR A 39 2.31 -4.57 -6.10
CA TYR A 39 2.09 -3.47 -7.02
C TYR A 39 0.97 -3.78 -8.01
N ASN A 40 1.05 -4.93 -8.69
CA ASN A 40 0.06 -5.31 -9.70
C ASN A 40 -1.34 -5.45 -9.09
N ALA A 41 -1.45 -6.04 -7.89
CA ALA A 41 -2.71 -6.16 -7.17
C ALA A 41 -3.35 -4.79 -6.89
N LEU A 42 -2.57 -3.86 -6.33
CA LEU A 42 -3.05 -2.49 -6.06
C LEU A 42 -3.38 -1.72 -7.35
N TYR A 43 -2.54 -1.84 -8.37
CA TYR A 43 -2.77 -1.19 -9.66
C TYR A 43 -4.10 -1.64 -10.28
N GLN A 44 -4.36 -2.95 -10.32
CA GLN A 44 -5.62 -3.47 -10.84
C GLN A 44 -6.82 -3.06 -9.97
N ALA A 45 -6.66 -3.05 -8.64
CA ALA A 45 -7.71 -2.62 -7.73
C ALA A 45 -8.08 -1.13 -7.91
N VAL A 46 -7.10 -0.25 -8.18
CA VAL A 46 -7.36 1.15 -8.52
C VAL A 46 -7.99 1.27 -9.90
N LYS A 47 -7.46 0.56 -10.90
CA LYS A 47 -7.97 0.58 -12.28
C LYS A 47 -9.41 0.10 -12.38
N SER A 48 -9.81 -0.90 -11.60
CA SER A 48 -11.18 -1.42 -11.55
C SER A 48 -12.13 -0.56 -10.69
N GLY A 49 -11.59 0.38 -9.89
CA GLY A 49 -12.36 1.20 -8.96
C GLY A 49 -12.63 0.56 -7.60
N ALA A 50 -12.15 -0.67 -7.35
CA ALA A 50 -12.24 -1.31 -6.04
C ALA A 50 -11.48 -0.52 -4.95
N VAL A 51 -10.36 0.10 -5.33
CA VAL A 51 -9.72 1.17 -4.56
C VAL A 51 -10.05 2.51 -5.24
N PRO A 52 -10.82 3.40 -4.59
CA PRO A 52 -11.11 4.71 -5.17
C PRO A 52 -9.83 5.51 -5.43
N LYS A 53 -9.68 6.12 -6.61
CA LYS A 53 -8.50 6.94 -6.94
C LYS A 53 -8.23 8.02 -5.88
N LYS A 54 -9.28 8.64 -5.32
CA LYS A 54 -9.17 9.61 -4.23
C LYS A 54 -8.39 9.06 -3.03
N ARG A 55 -8.64 7.79 -2.65
CA ARG A 55 -7.92 7.13 -1.54
C ARG A 55 -6.43 6.98 -1.85
N LEU A 56 -6.07 6.66 -3.10
CA LEU A 56 -4.68 6.66 -3.57
C LEU A 56 -4.03 8.04 -3.48
N ASP A 57 -4.72 9.06 -3.99
CA ASP A 57 -4.24 10.44 -4.02
C ASP A 57 -3.97 10.96 -2.59
N GLU A 58 -4.82 10.62 -1.61
CA GLU A 58 -4.62 10.98 -0.20
C GLU A 58 -3.34 10.39 0.41
N SER A 59 -3.06 9.10 0.17
CA SER A 59 -1.79 8.49 0.63
C SER A 59 -0.58 9.12 -0.05
N ALA A 60 -0.66 9.30 -1.38
CA ALA A 60 0.43 9.89 -2.15
C ALA A 60 0.72 11.33 -1.67
N ALA A 61 -0.30 12.13 -1.39
CA ALA A 61 -0.15 13.48 -0.88
C ALA A 61 0.59 13.52 0.47
N ARG A 62 0.24 12.63 1.42
CA ARG A 62 0.95 12.54 2.72
C ARG A 62 2.42 12.14 2.53
N ILE A 63 2.70 11.17 1.66
CA ILE A 63 4.07 10.72 1.38
C ILE A 63 4.89 11.84 0.74
N VAL A 64 4.33 12.58 -0.22
CA VAL A 64 5.00 13.73 -0.83
C VAL A 64 5.24 14.84 0.19
N ALA A 65 4.27 15.13 1.06
CA ALA A 65 4.42 16.10 2.14
C ALA A 65 5.55 15.73 3.10
N TRP A 66 5.68 14.45 3.49
CA TRP A 66 6.81 13.97 4.29
C TRP A 66 8.15 14.15 3.57
N LYS A 67 8.21 13.83 2.28
CA LYS A 67 9.43 14.02 1.49
C LYS A 67 9.83 15.50 1.38
N LEU A 68 8.87 16.41 1.24
CA LEU A 68 9.10 17.86 1.27
C LEU A 68 9.60 18.31 2.65
N GLN A 69 8.96 17.85 3.74
CA GLN A 69 9.36 18.18 5.11
C GLN A 69 10.79 17.72 5.43
N LEU A 70 11.21 16.57 4.87
CA LEU A 70 12.57 16.05 5.00
C LEU A 70 13.59 16.70 4.05
N GLY A 71 13.17 17.60 3.17
CA GLY A 71 14.04 18.25 2.18
C GLY A 71 14.50 17.33 1.05
N LEU A 72 13.81 16.21 0.82
CA LEU A 72 14.13 15.23 -0.23
C LEU A 72 13.57 15.61 -1.61
N LEU A 73 12.64 16.56 -1.64
CA LEU A 73 12.07 17.16 -2.86
C LEU A 73 12.24 18.68 -2.76
N ARG A 74 12.60 19.31 -3.88
CA ARG A 74 12.81 20.76 -4.01
C ARG A 74 11.94 21.30 -5.13
#